data_AF-A0A5C7X879-F1
#
_entry.id   AF-A0A5C7X879-F1
#
_cell.length_a   1.000
_cell.length_b   1.000
_cell.length_c   1.000
_cell.angle_alpha   90.00
_cell.angle_beta   90.00
_cell.angle_gamma   90.00
#
_symmetry.space_group_name_H-M   'P 1'
#
loop_
_entity.id
_entity.type
_entity.pdbx_description
1 polymer ?
#
loop_
_entity_poly.entity_id
_entity_poly.type
_entity_poly.pdbx_seq_one_letter_code
_entity_poly.pdbx_strand_id
1 'polypeptide(L)'
;MPSIAPKTASLAAPNPAPRPLTRRPTKPSPFQSLARLLAASDRAGWAASDRVAGVRWRHSGPVECQDVDSPPQRRFVREGTGLLAGLGPALLPTWDEAQGVGTRTANEGECSIALYGDAETVHEAVLVKYHPTDDVGGVLRRQLSTDAAAESLADAVDDIHIIRFRDGGVAYVAVEHVEGGRSGPGFTAFVVTREHPRSRDAR
;
A
#
# COMPACT_ATOMS: atom_id res chain seq x y z
N MET A 1 22.01 0.89 46.66
CA MET A 1 22.35 0.33 45.35
C MET A 1 21.29 -0.70 44.98
N PRO A 2 20.38 -0.46 44.04
CA PRO A 2 19.44 -1.48 43.61
C PRO A 2 20.04 -2.32 42.47
N SER A 3 19.87 -3.64 42.66
CA SER A 3 20.34 -4.75 41.83
C SER A 3 19.67 -4.75 40.46
N ILE A 4 20.47 -4.89 39.39
CA ILE A 4 20.00 -5.03 38.01
C ILE A 4 19.72 -6.52 37.77
N ALA A 5 18.45 -6.90 37.71
CA ALA A 5 18.06 -8.18 37.14
C ALA A 5 18.15 -8.10 35.60
N PRO A 6 18.64 -9.13 34.90
CA PRO A 6 18.72 -9.11 33.44
C PRO A 6 17.31 -9.16 32.84
N LYS A 7 16.96 -8.11 32.08
CA LYS A 7 15.72 -8.03 31.31
C LYS A 7 15.78 -9.08 30.21
N THR A 8 14.95 -10.10 30.34
CA THR A 8 14.72 -11.18 29.40
C THR A 8 14.57 -10.64 27.97
N ALA A 9 15.31 -11.24 27.04
CA ALA A 9 15.25 -10.96 25.62
C ALA A 9 13.80 -11.14 25.12
N SER A 10 13.25 -10.10 24.48
CA SER A 10 11.97 -10.19 23.78
C SER A 10 12.19 -11.02 22.52
N LEU A 11 11.65 -12.24 22.52
CA LEU A 11 11.56 -13.09 21.34
C LEU A 11 10.82 -12.35 20.22
N ALA A 12 11.49 -12.14 19.09
CA ALA A 12 10.83 -11.82 17.84
C ALA A 12 9.79 -12.92 17.56
N ALA A 13 8.53 -12.53 17.41
CA ALA A 13 7.49 -13.49 17.04
C ALA A 13 7.82 -14.06 15.64
N PRO A 14 7.74 -15.39 15.43
CA PRO A 14 7.97 -15.98 14.14
C PRO A 14 6.94 -15.45 13.14
N ASN A 15 7.42 -15.05 11.96
CA ASN A 15 6.58 -14.68 10.83
C ASN A 15 5.64 -15.86 10.52
N PRO A 16 4.30 -15.70 10.50
CA PRO A 16 3.40 -16.81 10.26
C PRO A 16 3.60 -17.38 8.86
N ALA A 17 3.61 -18.71 8.75
CA ALA A 17 3.77 -19.43 7.49
C ALA A 17 2.71 -19.00 6.45
N PRO A 18 3.06 -18.97 5.14
CA PRO A 18 2.15 -18.57 4.09
C PRO A 18 0.90 -19.46 4.07
N ARG A 19 -0.28 -18.84 4.26
CA ARG A 19 -1.56 -19.56 4.21
C ARG A 19 -1.86 -20.03 2.78
N PRO A 20 -2.47 -21.22 2.58
CA PRO A 20 -2.93 -21.67 1.27
C PRO A 20 -3.75 -20.60 0.54
N LEU A 21 -3.61 -20.53 -0.78
CA LEU A 21 -4.34 -19.59 -1.63
C LEU A 21 -5.84 -19.87 -1.51
N THR A 22 -6.54 -19.07 -0.70
CA THR A 22 -7.99 -18.98 -0.79
C THR A 22 -8.30 -18.29 -2.12
N ARG A 23 -9.03 -19.02 -2.98
CA ARG A 23 -9.69 -18.62 -4.23
C ARG A 23 -9.67 -17.11 -4.53
N ARG A 24 -9.23 -16.73 -5.74
CA ARG A 24 -9.24 -15.33 -6.22
C ARG A 24 -10.56 -14.62 -5.86
N PRO A 25 -10.49 -13.35 -5.43
CA PRO A 25 -11.69 -12.61 -5.04
C PRO A 25 -12.67 -12.52 -6.21
N THR A 26 -13.96 -12.69 -5.92
CA THR A 26 -15.04 -12.57 -6.92
C THR A 26 -15.46 -11.14 -7.20
N LYS A 27 -15.02 -10.19 -6.36
CA LYS A 27 -15.23 -8.75 -6.52
C LYS A 27 -13.88 -8.02 -6.51
N PRO A 28 -13.73 -6.89 -7.21
CA PRO A 28 -12.50 -6.09 -7.15
C PRO A 28 -12.19 -5.67 -5.71
N SER A 29 -10.94 -5.83 -5.27
CA SER A 29 -10.49 -5.28 -3.99
C SER A 29 -10.25 -3.78 -4.10
N PRO A 30 -10.11 -3.05 -2.98
CA PRO A 30 -9.73 -1.64 -3.00
C PRO A 30 -8.46 -1.38 -3.83
N PHE A 31 -7.47 -2.27 -3.72
CA PHE A 31 -6.23 -2.22 -4.51
C PHE A 31 -6.51 -2.32 -6.02
N GLN A 32 -7.34 -3.29 -6.44
CA GLN A 32 -7.71 -3.41 -7.87
C GLN A 32 -8.46 -2.17 -8.35
N SER A 33 -9.36 -1.60 -7.55
CA SER A 33 -10.08 -0.37 -7.89
C SER A 33 -9.15 0.84 -8.03
N LEU A 34 -8.11 0.94 -7.21
CA LEU A 34 -7.08 1.99 -7.31
C LEU A 34 -6.20 1.80 -8.55
N ALA A 35 -5.74 0.56 -8.81
CA ALA A 35 -5.01 0.25 -10.04
C ALA A 35 -5.85 0.54 -11.29
N ARG A 36 -7.17 0.29 -11.21
CA ARG A 36 -8.12 0.58 -12.29
C ARG A 36 -8.28 2.08 -12.54
N LEU A 37 -8.33 2.87 -11.47
CA LEU A 37 -8.38 4.34 -11.54
C LEU A 37 -7.20 4.88 -12.36
N LEU A 38 -6.01 4.34 -12.13
CA LEU A 38 -4.77 4.78 -12.78
C LEU A 38 -4.55 4.15 -14.17
N ALA A 39 -5.14 2.98 -14.42
CA ALA A 39 -5.11 2.32 -15.73
C ALA A 39 -6.09 2.92 -16.75
N ALA A 40 -6.96 3.83 -16.34
CA ALA A 40 -7.94 4.47 -17.21
C ALA A 40 -7.24 5.27 -18.33
N SER A 41 -7.79 5.21 -19.55
CA SER A 41 -7.20 5.88 -20.73
C SER A 41 -7.28 7.39 -20.60
N ASP A 42 -8.40 7.89 -20.10
CA ASP A 42 -8.56 9.24 -19.57
C ASP A 42 -7.89 9.34 -18.20
N ARG A 43 -7.09 10.38 -17.98
CA ARG A 43 -6.49 10.60 -16.65
C ARG A 43 -7.61 10.79 -15.65
N ALA A 44 -7.61 10.00 -14.59
CA ALA A 44 -8.70 10.02 -13.61
C ALA A 44 -8.70 11.33 -12.83
N GLY A 45 -9.79 12.08 -12.93
CA GLY A 45 -10.02 13.24 -12.07
C GLY A 45 -10.32 12.83 -10.63
N TRP A 46 -10.19 13.77 -9.69
CA TRP A 46 -10.40 13.52 -8.27
C TRP A 46 -11.77 12.92 -7.93
N ALA A 47 -12.84 13.32 -8.62
CA ALA A 47 -14.18 12.77 -8.41
C ALA A 47 -14.29 11.26 -8.71
N ALA A 48 -13.39 10.70 -9.52
CA ALA A 48 -13.36 9.26 -9.76
C ALA A 48 -12.90 8.47 -8.53
N SER A 49 -12.15 9.08 -7.62
CA SER A 49 -11.70 8.44 -6.37
C SER A 49 -12.85 8.12 -5.40
N ASP A 50 -13.99 8.82 -5.50
CA ASP A 50 -15.18 8.51 -4.69
C ASP A 50 -15.80 7.14 -5.00
N ARG A 51 -15.47 6.58 -6.17
CA ARG A 51 -15.98 5.28 -6.63
C ARG A 51 -15.10 4.10 -6.23
N VAL A 52 -13.97 4.35 -5.56
CA VAL A 52 -13.05 3.30 -5.12
C VAL A 52 -13.68 2.57 -3.94
N ALA A 53 -14.25 1.39 -4.20
CA ALA A 53 -14.93 0.59 -3.19
C ALA A 53 -13.98 0.13 -2.08
N GLY A 54 -14.45 0.19 -0.83
CA GLY A 54 -13.73 -0.31 0.34
C GLY A 54 -12.60 0.60 0.86
N VAL A 55 -12.48 1.81 0.33
CA VAL A 55 -11.66 2.88 0.92
C VAL A 55 -12.52 3.82 1.74
N ARG A 56 -12.07 4.14 2.95
CA ARG A 56 -12.66 5.18 3.79
C ARG A 56 -11.77 6.41 3.72
N TRP A 57 -12.18 7.39 2.90
CA TRP A 57 -11.47 8.66 2.78
C TRP A 57 -11.57 9.49 4.05
N ARG A 58 -10.47 10.14 4.42
CA ARG A 58 -10.39 11.08 5.54
C ARG A 58 -11.02 12.43 5.20
N HIS A 59 -10.89 12.83 3.94
CA HIS A 59 -11.39 14.10 3.40
C HIS A 59 -12.37 13.85 2.23
N SER A 60 -13.32 14.77 2.05
CA SER A 60 -14.30 14.72 0.96
C SER A 60 -13.68 14.96 -0.42
N GLY A 61 -12.47 15.52 -0.49
CA GLY A 61 -11.71 15.74 -1.72
C GLY A 61 -10.22 15.87 -1.44
N PRO A 62 -9.40 16.16 -2.46
CA PRO A 62 -7.98 16.44 -2.29
C PRO A 62 -7.76 17.68 -1.42
N VAL A 63 -6.67 17.67 -0.67
CA VAL A 63 -6.12 18.82 0.05
C VAL A 63 -4.71 19.11 -0.47
N GLU A 64 -4.27 20.36 -0.41
CA GLU A 64 -2.90 20.70 -0.82
C GLU A 64 -1.88 20.08 0.15
N CYS A 65 -0.84 19.46 -0.39
CA CYS A 65 0.27 18.92 0.37
C CYS A 65 1.03 20.06 1.07
N GLN A 66 1.32 19.89 2.35
CA GLN A 66 2.12 20.85 3.11
C GLN A 66 3.63 20.70 2.88
N ASP A 67 4.04 19.66 2.17
CA ASP A 67 5.42 19.44 1.78
C ASP A 67 5.79 20.34 0.60
N VAL A 68 6.58 21.37 0.89
CA VAL A 68 6.99 22.42 -0.05
C VAL A 68 7.88 21.90 -1.18
N ASP A 69 8.52 20.75 -0.99
CA ASP A 69 9.41 20.12 -1.98
C ASP A 69 8.67 19.06 -2.82
N SER A 70 7.37 18.87 -2.61
CA SER A 70 6.58 17.93 -3.40
C SER A 70 6.55 18.32 -4.88
N PRO A 71 6.79 17.37 -5.80
CA PRO A 71 6.72 17.64 -7.23
C PRO A 71 5.28 18.05 -7.62
N PRO A 72 5.09 18.76 -8.75
CA PRO A 72 3.76 19.23 -9.18
C PRO A 72 2.69 18.14 -9.22
N GLN A 73 3.08 16.90 -9.55
CA GLN A 73 2.20 15.72 -9.64
C GLN A 73 1.78 15.16 -8.27
N ARG A 74 2.37 15.66 -7.17
CA ARG A 74 2.01 15.34 -5.78
C ARG A 74 1.63 16.59 -4.98
N ARG A 75 1.19 17.65 -5.66
CA ARG A 75 0.80 18.90 -4.98
C ARG A 75 -0.48 18.73 -4.16
N PHE A 76 -1.33 17.81 -4.54
CA PHE A 76 -2.57 17.50 -3.85
C PHE A 76 -2.56 16.05 -3.37
N VAL A 77 -3.09 15.82 -2.17
CA VAL A 77 -3.23 14.52 -1.55
C VAL A 77 -4.65 14.26 -1.08
N ARG A 78 -5.11 13.03 -1.22
CA ARG A 78 -6.31 12.54 -0.51
C ARG A 78 -5.99 11.26 0.23
N GLU A 79 -6.08 11.32 1.56
CA GLU A 79 -5.77 10.21 2.44
C GLU A 79 -7.02 9.40 2.80
N GLY A 80 -6.83 8.11 3.04
CA GLY A 80 -7.85 7.20 3.52
C GLY A 80 -7.27 5.93 4.11
N THR A 81 -8.16 5.02 4.48
CA THR A 81 -7.78 3.68 4.96
C THR A 81 -8.53 2.62 4.17
N GLY A 82 -7.94 1.43 4.07
CA GLY A 82 -8.53 0.30 3.36
C GLY A 82 -8.11 -1.04 3.96
N LEU A 83 -8.61 -2.10 3.33
CA LEU A 83 -8.33 -3.48 3.73
C LEU A 83 -7.90 -4.30 2.50
N LEU A 84 -6.66 -4.79 2.53
CA LEU A 84 -6.14 -5.77 1.58
C LEU A 84 -6.80 -7.13 1.84
N ALA A 85 -7.23 -7.76 0.75
CA ALA A 85 -7.96 -9.03 0.81
C ALA A 85 -7.04 -10.22 1.12
N GLY A 86 -7.61 -11.24 1.77
CA GLY A 86 -6.96 -12.53 1.97
C GLY A 86 -5.91 -12.59 3.09
N LEU A 87 -5.84 -11.53 3.92
CA LEU A 87 -4.98 -11.43 5.10
C LEU A 87 -5.79 -11.61 6.39
N GLY A 88 -5.09 -11.98 7.46
CA GLY A 88 -5.70 -12.41 8.73
C GLY A 88 -5.30 -11.55 9.94
N PRO A 89 -5.65 -11.96 11.16
CA PRO A 89 -5.26 -11.25 12.37
C PRO A 89 -3.74 -11.19 12.56
N ALA A 90 -3.21 -10.02 12.91
CA ALA A 90 -1.81 -9.76 13.24
C ALA A 90 -1.71 -8.63 14.28
N LEU A 91 -0.54 -8.47 14.91
CA LEU A 91 -0.23 -7.34 15.77
C LEU A 91 0.21 -6.15 14.91
N LEU A 92 -0.63 -5.14 14.77
CA LEU A 92 -0.29 -3.92 14.04
C LEU A 92 0.31 -2.86 14.96
N PRO A 93 1.24 -2.02 14.48
CA PRO A 93 1.70 -0.88 15.24
C PRO A 93 0.53 0.09 15.48
N THR A 94 0.54 0.71 16.65
CA THR A 94 -0.34 1.84 17.00
C THR A 94 0.52 3.01 17.41
N TRP A 95 0.12 4.21 17.01
CA TRP A 95 0.71 5.43 17.53
C TRP A 95 -0.28 6.11 18.46
N ASP A 96 0.17 6.35 19.68
CA ASP A 96 -0.52 7.19 20.65
C ASP A 96 0.42 8.33 21.03
N GLU A 97 -0.02 9.58 20.90
CA GLU A 97 0.84 10.75 21.17
C GLU A 97 1.31 10.82 22.64
N ALA A 98 0.57 10.22 23.58
CA ALA A 98 0.90 10.22 25.00
C ALA A 98 1.70 8.97 25.43
N GLN A 99 1.49 7.82 24.78
CA GLN A 99 2.08 6.53 25.17
C GLN A 99 3.16 6.01 24.20
N GLY A 100 3.34 6.66 23.04
CA GLY A 100 4.32 6.29 22.02
C GLY A 100 3.89 5.11 21.14
N VAL A 101 4.87 4.34 20.66
CA VAL A 101 4.63 3.16 19.81
C VAL A 101 4.07 2.01 20.63
N GLY A 102 2.86 1.57 20.30
CA GLY A 102 2.21 0.38 20.85
C GLY A 102 1.89 -0.65 19.77
N THR A 103 1.17 -1.71 20.15
CA THR A 103 0.61 -2.67 19.19
C THR A 103 -0.85 -2.99 19.53
N ARG A 104 -1.64 -3.32 18.51
CA ARG A 104 -3.00 -3.86 18.65
C ARG A 104 -3.21 -5.07 17.76
N THR A 105 -4.02 -6.02 18.21
CA THR A 105 -4.47 -7.11 17.35
C THR A 105 -5.53 -6.60 16.38
N ALA A 106 -5.28 -6.77 15.08
CA ALA A 106 -6.09 -6.24 14.00
C ALA A 106 -5.89 -7.06 12.72
N ASN A 107 -6.54 -6.73 11.60
CA ASN A 107 -6.27 -7.46 10.35
C ASN A 107 -4.98 -6.94 9.70
N GLU A 108 -4.04 -7.83 9.37
CA GLU A 108 -2.76 -7.52 8.72
C GLU A 108 -2.91 -6.76 7.39
N GLY A 109 -4.05 -6.91 6.72
CA GLY A 109 -4.38 -6.18 5.51
C GLY A 109 -4.85 -4.75 5.73
N GLU A 110 -5.02 -4.29 6.97
CA GLU A 110 -5.31 -2.88 7.22
C GLU A 110 -4.15 -2.02 6.71
N CYS A 111 -4.49 -1.04 5.88
CA CYS A 111 -3.51 -0.17 5.23
C CYS A 111 -3.97 1.29 5.27
N SER A 112 -2.99 2.21 5.27
CA SER A 112 -3.24 3.58 4.84
C SER A 112 -3.16 3.66 3.33
N ILE A 113 -3.92 4.60 2.77
CA ILE A 113 -3.99 4.87 1.35
C ILE A 113 -3.82 6.36 1.16
N ALA A 114 -2.96 6.76 0.23
CA ALA A 114 -2.80 8.14 -0.20
C ALA A 114 -2.92 8.20 -1.73
N LEU A 115 -3.81 9.04 -2.24
CA LEU A 115 -3.80 9.43 -3.64
C LEU A 115 -3.06 10.73 -3.80
N TYR A 116 -2.17 10.80 -4.78
CA TYR A 116 -1.44 12.02 -5.13
C TYR A 116 -1.79 12.47 -6.54
N GLY A 117 -1.87 13.78 -6.72
CA GLY A 117 -2.21 14.38 -7.99
C GLY A 117 -1.86 15.85 -8.11
N ASP A 118 -2.23 16.41 -9.25
CA ASP A 118 -2.28 17.86 -9.48
C ASP A 118 -3.70 18.39 -9.22
N ALA A 119 -3.99 19.62 -9.63
CA ALA A 119 -5.29 20.26 -9.40
C ALA A 119 -6.45 19.51 -10.08
N GLU A 120 -6.20 18.74 -11.13
CA GLU A 120 -7.24 18.13 -11.96
C GLU A 120 -7.24 16.60 -11.84
N THR A 121 -6.05 16.00 -11.79
CA THR A 121 -5.86 14.57 -12.06
C THR A 121 -5.07 13.86 -10.97
N VAL A 122 -5.45 12.61 -10.72
CA VAL A 122 -4.73 11.67 -9.87
C VAL A 122 -3.64 10.98 -10.69
N HIS A 123 -2.40 11.02 -10.21
CA HIS A 123 -1.23 10.44 -10.88
C HIS A 123 -0.74 9.16 -10.20
N GLU A 124 -0.97 9.05 -8.90
CA GLU A 124 -0.38 7.98 -8.09
C GLU A 124 -1.30 7.57 -6.94
N ALA A 125 -1.23 6.30 -6.56
CA ALA A 125 -1.82 5.77 -5.35
C ALA A 125 -0.76 5.02 -4.54
N VAL A 126 -0.57 5.39 -3.28
CA VAL A 126 0.31 4.68 -2.35
C VAL A 126 -0.54 3.93 -1.33
N LEU A 127 -0.30 2.64 -1.18
CA LEU A 127 -0.91 1.82 -0.13
C LEU A 127 0.17 1.30 0.81
N VAL A 128 0.08 1.59 2.10
CA VAL A 128 1.06 1.14 3.10
C VAL A 128 0.46 0.04 3.96
N LYS A 129 1.00 -1.17 3.80
CA LYS A 129 0.75 -2.31 4.69
C LYS A 129 1.75 -2.27 5.84
N TYR A 130 1.28 -2.19 7.08
CA TYR A 130 2.11 -2.00 8.29
C TYR A 130 2.92 -3.23 8.75
N HIS A 131 3.14 -4.18 7.84
CA HIS A 131 4.00 -5.33 8.02
C HIS A 131 4.76 -5.58 6.73
N PRO A 132 6.09 -5.76 6.78
CA PRO A 132 6.87 -6.22 5.64
C PRO A 132 6.29 -7.53 5.06
N THR A 133 6.46 -7.74 3.76
CA THR A 133 6.14 -9.02 3.12
C THR A 133 7.10 -9.31 1.98
N ASP A 134 7.62 -10.54 1.98
CA ASP A 134 8.46 -11.05 0.89
C ASP A 134 7.62 -11.74 -0.21
N ASP A 135 6.35 -12.09 0.08
CA ASP A 135 5.41 -12.70 -0.90
C ASP A 135 4.54 -11.63 -1.56
N VAL A 136 5.18 -10.63 -2.17
CA VAL A 136 4.53 -9.53 -2.90
C VAL A 136 3.58 -10.08 -3.97
N GLY A 137 4.06 -11.03 -4.77
CA GLY A 137 3.25 -11.67 -5.81
C GLY A 137 2.01 -12.38 -5.25
N GLY A 138 2.10 -13.00 -4.07
CA GLY A 138 0.95 -13.61 -3.39
C GLY A 138 -0.05 -12.59 -2.87
N VAL A 139 0.41 -11.47 -2.33
CA VAL A 139 -0.45 -10.36 -1.91
C VAL A 139 -1.20 -9.80 -3.11
N LEU A 140 -0.51 -9.47 -4.20
CA LEU A 140 -1.12 -8.93 -5.43
C LEU A 140 -2.13 -9.92 -6.02
N ARG A 141 -1.80 -11.22 -6.09
CA ARG A 141 -2.73 -12.27 -6.58
C ARG A 141 -4.03 -12.34 -5.76
N ARG A 142 -3.99 -12.04 -4.46
CA ARG A 142 -5.19 -11.99 -3.60
C ARG A 142 -6.00 -10.71 -3.78
N GLN A 143 -5.41 -9.65 -4.34
CA GLN A 143 -6.10 -8.39 -4.61
C GLN A 143 -6.86 -8.38 -5.92
N LEU A 144 -6.44 -9.18 -6.90
CA LEU A 144 -6.98 -9.12 -8.25
C LEU A 144 -8.03 -10.20 -8.49
N SER A 145 -9.20 -9.77 -8.97
CA SER A 145 -10.24 -10.65 -9.52
C SER A 145 -9.75 -11.32 -10.80
N THR A 146 -10.64 -12.02 -11.50
CA THR A 146 -10.34 -12.58 -12.82
C THR A 146 -10.14 -11.52 -13.90
N ASP A 147 -10.52 -10.27 -13.65
CA ASP A 147 -10.47 -9.19 -14.66
C ASP A 147 -9.09 -8.52 -14.76
N ALA A 148 -8.17 -8.88 -13.87
CA ALA A 148 -6.81 -8.37 -13.86
C ALA A 148 -5.79 -9.45 -13.52
N ALA A 149 -4.56 -9.27 -14.00
CA ALA A 149 -3.42 -10.10 -13.65
C ALA A 149 -2.23 -9.22 -13.29
N ALA A 150 -1.46 -9.66 -12.29
CA ALA A 150 -0.17 -9.11 -11.95
C ALA A 150 0.93 -9.97 -12.57
N GLU A 151 1.89 -9.34 -13.20
CA GLU A 151 3.12 -9.95 -13.69
C GLU A 151 4.31 -9.17 -13.11
N SER A 152 5.33 -9.88 -12.63
CA SER A 152 6.58 -9.24 -12.21
C SER A 152 7.35 -8.84 -13.46
N LEU A 153 7.90 -7.64 -13.46
CA LEU A 153 8.80 -7.20 -14.52
C LEU A 153 10.21 -7.70 -14.18
N ALA A 154 10.61 -8.79 -14.83
CA ALA A 154 11.96 -9.33 -14.67
C ALA A 154 13.00 -8.27 -15.03
N ASP A 155 14.13 -8.29 -14.33
CA ASP A 155 15.29 -7.41 -14.54
C ASP A 155 15.11 -5.93 -14.17
N ALA A 156 14.00 -5.56 -13.51
CA ALA A 156 13.88 -4.26 -12.86
C ALA A 156 14.83 -4.19 -11.64
N VAL A 157 15.53 -3.05 -11.49
CA VAL A 157 16.37 -2.78 -10.30
C VAL A 157 15.51 -2.69 -9.03
N ASP A 158 14.24 -2.29 -9.21
CA ASP A 158 13.22 -2.19 -8.17
C ASP A 158 12.18 -3.33 -8.32
N ASP A 159 11.51 -3.72 -7.23
CA ASP A 159 10.43 -4.72 -7.27
C ASP A 159 9.18 -4.12 -7.95
N ILE A 160 9.15 -4.21 -9.28
CA ILE A 160 8.11 -3.65 -10.14
C ILE A 160 7.21 -4.75 -10.70
N HIS A 161 5.91 -4.53 -10.58
CA HIS A 161 4.87 -5.36 -11.18
C HIS A 161 4.01 -4.57 -12.17
N ILE A 162 3.51 -5.24 -13.20
CA ILE A 162 2.51 -4.72 -14.13
C ILE A 162 1.16 -5.34 -13.79
N ILE A 163 0.14 -4.51 -13.65
CA ILE A 163 -1.26 -4.92 -13.58
C ILE A 163 -1.89 -4.73 -14.95
N ARG A 164 -2.25 -5.83 -15.61
CA ARG A 164 -2.99 -5.82 -16.87
C ARG A 164 -4.46 -6.12 -16.62
N PHE A 165 -5.32 -5.27 -17.13
CA PHE A 165 -6.76 -5.48 -17.14
C PHE A 165 -7.21 -6.10 -18.47
N ARG A 166 -8.31 -6.87 -18.44
CA ARG A 166 -8.85 -7.57 -19.63
C ARG A 166 -9.22 -6.67 -20.80
N ASP A 167 -9.58 -5.42 -20.53
CA ASP A 167 -9.90 -4.41 -21.55
C ASP A 167 -8.68 -3.66 -22.08
N GLY A 168 -7.47 -4.09 -21.71
CA GLY A 168 -6.21 -3.51 -22.18
C GLY A 168 -5.66 -2.38 -21.30
N GLY A 169 -6.36 -1.97 -20.24
CA GLY A 169 -5.83 -1.02 -19.27
C GLY A 169 -4.56 -1.58 -18.58
N VAL A 170 -3.59 -0.70 -18.30
CA VAL A 170 -2.34 -1.06 -17.64
C VAL A 170 -2.03 -0.09 -16.52
N ALA A 171 -1.65 -0.62 -15.36
CA ALA A 171 -1.03 0.13 -14.27
C ALA A 171 0.28 -0.55 -13.86
N TYR A 172 1.19 0.21 -13.29
CA TYR A 172 2.45 -0.27 -12.73
C TYR A 172 2.40 -0.17 -11.21
N VAL A 173 3.10 -1.08 -10.54
CA VAL A 173 3.19 -1.13 -9.08
C VAL A 173 4.66 -1.27 -8.73
N ALA A 174 5.26 -0.21 -8.19
CA ALA A 174 6.56 -0.31 -7.53
C ALA A 174 6.32 -0.70 -6.06
N VAL A 175 7.16 -1.59 -5.54
CA VAL A 175 7.08 -2.03 -4.14
C VAL A 175 8.27 -1.51 -3.38
N GLU A 176 8.00 -0.81 -2.29
CA GLU A 176 9.02 -0.30 -1.38
C GLU A 176 8.94 -1.07 -0.07
N HIS A 177 10.07 -1.64 0.35
CA HIS A 177 10.23 -2.29 1.64
C HIS A 177 10.98 -1.35 2.57
N VAL A 178 10.36 -1.01 3.69
CA VAL A 178 11.03 -0.28 4.76
C VAL A 178 11.22 -1.23 5.92
N GLU A 179 12.48 -1.52 6.21
CA GLU A 179 12.84 -2.37 7.34
C GLU A 179 12.38 -1.78 8.66
N GLY A 180 11.98 -2.68 9.56
CA GLY A 180 11.67 -2.32 10.94
C GLY A 180 12.90 -1.95 11.75
N GLY A 181 12.66 -1.43 12.94
CA GLY A 181 13.71 -1.04 13.87
C GLY A 181 13.13 -0.73 15.25
N ARG A 182 13.77 0.21 15.97
CA ARG A 182 13.29 0.62 17.30
C ARG A 182 11.87 1.20 17.30
N SER A 183 11.39 1.66 16.15
CA SER A 183 10.10 2.33 16.00
C SER A 183 8.97 1.43 15.46
N GLY A 184 9.21 0.14 15.20
CA GLY A 184 8.17 -0.79 14.74
C GLY A 184 8.67 -1.86 13.77
N PRO A 185 7.76 -2.73 13.26
CA PRO A 185 8.10 -3.88 12.43
C PRO A 185 8.51 -3.53 10.98
N GLY A 186 8.42 -2.25 10.58
CA GLY A 186 8.60 -1.84 9.18
C GLY A 186 7.28 -1.89 8.41
N PHE A 187 7.34 -1.67 7.10
CA PHE A 187 6.16 -1.71 6.24
C PHE A 187 6.50 -2.08 4.80
N THR A 188 5.47 -2.45 4.04
CA THR A 188 5.54 -2.58 2.58
C THR A 188 4.59 -1.55 1.98
N ALA A 189 5.12 -0.68 1.12
CA ALA A 189 4.34 0.26 0.34
C ALA A 189 4.17 -0.24 -1.09
N PHE A 190 2.95 -0.18 -1.61
CA PHE A 190 2.64 -0.42 -3.01
C PHE A 190 2.35 0.91 -3.66
N VAL A 191 3.24 1.37 -4.52
CA VAL A 191 3.13 2.63 -5.26
C VAL A 191 2.60 2.31 -6.65
N VAL A 192 1.33 2.65 -6.87
CA VAL A 192 0.64 2.40 -8.14
C VAL A 192 0.69 3.65 -8.99
N THR A 193 1.10 3.50 -10.25
CA THR A 193 1.20 4.58 -11.24
C THR A 193 0.65 4.13 -12.59
N ARG A 194 0.28 5.10 -13.43
CA ARG A 194 -0.08 4.84 -14.82
C ARG A 194 1.14 4.58 -15.71
N GLU A 195 2.18 5.37 -15.49
CA GLU A 195 3.41 5.32 -16.27
C GLU A 195 4.41 4.41 -15.56
N HIS A 196 5.27 3.76 -16.35
CA HIS A 196 6.34 2.93 -15.80
C HIS A 196 7.16 3.77 -14.83
N PRO A 197 7.32 3.34 -13.56
CA PRO A 197 8.19 4.03 -12.62
C PRO A 197 9.58 4.09 -13.25
N ARG A 198 10.06 5.28 -13.58
CA ARG A 198 11.49 5.40 -13.85
C ARG A 198 12.17 5.15 -12.51
N SER A 199 13.27 4.39 -12.52
CA SER A 199 14.15 4.30 -11.35
C SER A 199 14.24 5.68 -10.74
N ARG A 200 13.93 5.79 -9.45
CA ARG A 200 14.04 7.04 -8.73
C ARG A 200 15.54 7.30 -8.64
N ASP A 201 16.09 7.94 -9.68
CA ASP A 201 17.52 8.18 -9.81
C ASP A 201 18.02 8.74 -8.49
N ALA A 202 19.10 8.10 -8.00
CA ALA A 202 19.87 8.46 -6.84
C ALA A 202 19.92 10.00 -6.68
N ARG A 203 19.23 10.49 -5.65
CA ARG A 203 19.52 11.81 -5.09
C ARG A 203 20.50 11.66 -3.94
#